data_AF-A0A8T3YV68-F1
#
_entry.id   AF-A0A8T3YV68-F1
#
_cell.length_a   1.000
_cell.length_b   1.000
_cell.length_c   1.000
_cell.angle_alpha   90.00
_cell.angle_beta   90.00
_cell.angle_gamma   90.00
#
_symmetry.space_group_name_H-M   'P 1'
#
loop_
_entity.id
_entity.type
_entity.pdbx_description
1 polymer ?
#
loop_
_entity_poly.entity_id
_entity_poly.type
_entity_poly.pdbx_seq_one_letter_code
_entity_poly.pdbx_strand_id
1 'polypeptide(L)'
;MPLHPFEKDNVELVEVVNLPSIMGKDTKFFLFKRINEYISVLAKGDVFRKENVLCRIHSECMFGDIFGSKKCDCGEQLAKAKQLIANEELGILFYLAQEGRGIGLMNKTKAYKLQEQGYDTVEANMELGYVPDLRDYSACAVILKDYFKITSIRLLTNNMKKSAPLKEKGISVVLMPIKIEPNEHNQAYLTTKKAKMGHKI
;
A
#
# COMPACT_ATOMS: atom_id res chain seq x y z
N MET A 1 -9.64 -23.68 10.71
CA MET A 1 -8.76 -23.70 11.90
C MET A 1 -8.84 -22.32 12.52
N PRO A 2 -9.31 -22.16 13.77
CA PRO A 2 -9.34 -20.84 14.39
C PRO A 2 -7.88 -20.39 14.51
N LEU A 3 -7.55 -19.30 13.84
CA LEU A 3 -6.23 -18.72 13.87
C LEU A 3 -5.98 -18.29 15.31
N HIS A 4 -4.88 -18.79 15.90
CA HIS A 4 -4.51 -18.48 17.28
C HIS A 4 -4.51 -16.96 17.52
N PRO A 5 -4.81 -16.49 18.74
CA PRO A 5 -4.63 -15.08 19.09
C PRO A 5 -3.20 -14.67 18.72
N PHE A 6 -3.07 -13.57 17.98
CA PHE A 6 -1.81 -13.01 17.55
C PHE A 6 -1.70 -11.59 18.07
N GLU A 7 -0.66 -11.32 18.85
CA GLU A 7 -0.27 -9.99 19.27
C GLU A 7 1.25 -9.88 19.26
N LYS A 8 1.79 -8.94 18.49
CA LYS A 8 3.22 -8.65 18.48
C LYS A 8 3.49 -7.23 17.98
N ASP A 9 4.42 -6.52 18.61
CA ASP A 9 4.80 -5.15 18.24
C ASP A 9 3.59 -4.20 18.11
N ASN A 10 2.62 -4.34 19.03
CA ASN A 10 1.32 -3.65 19.04
C ASN A 10 0.40 -3.97 17.85
N VAL A 11 0.65 -5.05 17.09
CA VAL A 11 -0.23 -5.53 16.02
C VAL A 11 -0.99 -6.75 16.51
N GLU A 12 -2.32 -6.65 16.51
CA GLU A 12 -3.25 -7.69 16.96
C GLU A 12 -4.10 -8.17 15.78
N LEU A 13 -4.31 -9.49 15.64
CA LEU A 13 -5.33 -10.01 14.73
C LEU A 13 -6.72 -9.84 15.35
N VAL A 14 -7.62 -9.15 14.65
CA VAL A 14 -8.98 -8.89 15.12
C VAL A 14 -9.95 -9.95 14.57
N GLU A 15 -9.98 -10.14 13.25
CA GLU A 15 -10.94 -11.03 12.60
C GLU A 15 -10.46 -11.51 11.24
N VAL A 16 -10.95 -12.67 10.81
CA VAL A 16 -10.67 -13.26 9.49
C VAL A 16 -11.96 -13.74 8.84
N VAL A 17 -12.20 -13.28 7.62
CA VAL A 17 -13.40 -13.68 6.85
C VAL A 17 -13.02 -14.17 5.46
N ASN A 18 -13.76 -15.16 4.95
CA ASN A 18 -13.70 -15.48 3.52
C ASN A 18 -14.33 -14.32 2.75
N LEU A 19 -13.57 -13.75 1.81
CA LEU A 19 -14.02 -12.60 1.04
C LEU A 19 -13.65 -12.81 -0.43
N PRO A 20 -14.46 -13.58 -1.21
CA PRO A 20 -14.28 -13.72 -2.64
C PRO A 20 -14.17 -12.36 -3.33
N SER A 21 -13.24 -12.22 -4.26
CA SER A 21 -12.90 -10.91 -4.82
C SER A 21 -12.37 -11.00 -6.25
N ILE A 22 -12.00 -9.84 -6.83
CA ILE A 22 -11.30 -9.75 -8.12
C ILE A 22 -9.97 -10.53 -8.09
N MET A 23 -9.35 -10.70 -6.92
CA MET A 23 -8.13 -11.51 -6.78
C MET A 23 -8.41 -13.02 -6.88
N GLY A 24 -9.66 -13.48 -6.72
CA GLY A 24 -9.99 -14.89 -6.78
C GLY A 24 -11.15 -15.27 -5.86
N LYS A 25 -11.69 -16.47 -6.07
CA LYS A 25 -12.72 -17.05 -5.20
C LYS A 25 -12.16 -17.53 -3.85
N ASP A 26 -10.87 -17.80 -3.82
CA ASP A 26 -10.08 -18.34 -2.72
C ASP A 26 -9.36 -17.24 -1.94
N THR A 27 -10.03 -16.12 -1.71
CA THR A 27 -9.46 -14.97 -0.99
C THR A 27 -10.01 -14.84 0.44
N LYS A 28 -9.11 -14.51 1.36
CA LYS A 28 -9.41 -14.27 2.79
C LYS A 28 -9.01 -12.85 3.15
N PHE A 29 -9.92 -12.17 3.84
CA PHE A 29 -9.67 -10.87 4.42
C PHE A 29 -9.28 -11.03 5.89
N PHE A 30 -8.21 -10.35 6.29
CA PHE A 30 -7.72 -10.30 7.66
C PHE A 30 -7.74 -8.85 8.10
N LEU A 31 -8.35 -8.60 9.26
CA LEU A 31 -8.31 -7.32 9.92
C LEU A 31 -7.32 -7.40 11.08
N PHE A 32 -6.32 -6.54 11.06
CA PHE A 32 -5.44 -6.33 12.19
C PHE A 32 -5.69 -4.95 12.80
N LYS A 33 -5.43 -4.81 14.08
CA LYS A 33 -5.41 -3.53 14.79
C LYS A 33 -3.98 -3.22 15.19
N ARG A 34 -3.56 -1.97 15.02
CA ARG A 34 -2.34 -1.45 15.59
C ARG A 34 -2.59 -0.13 16.29
N ILE A 35 -2.43 -0.11 17.61
CA ILE A 35 -2.73 1.07 18.44
C ILE A 35 -4.15 1.58 18.16
N ASN A 36 -4.30 2.63 17.34
CA ASN A 36 -5.57 3.28 17.00
C ASN A 36 -5.91 3.18 15.49
N GLU A 37 -5.19 2.36 14.73
CA GLU A 37 -5.44 2.14 13.30
C GLU A 37 -5.81 0.67 13.01
N TYR A 38 -6.58 0.47 11.94
CA TYR A 38 -6.83 -0.86 11.38
C TYR A 38 -5.98 -1.07 10.12
N ILE A 39 -5.49 -2.30 9.98
CA ILE A 39 -4.70 -2.74 8.83
C ILE A 39 -5.48 -3.84 8.13
N SER A 40 -5.92 -3.54 6.92
CA SER A 40 -6.69 -4.45 6.08
C SER A 40 -5.75 -5.26 5.19
N VAL A 41 -5.91 -6.58 5.20
CA VAL A 41 -5.12 -7.50 4.37
C VAL A 41 -6.03 -8.44 3.62
N LEU A 42 -5.89 -8.49 2.30
CA LEU A 42 -6.56 -9.47 1.45
C LEU A 42 -5.51 -10.43 0.91
N ALA A 43 -5.62 -11.72 1.26
CA ALA A 43 -4.73 -12.76 0.79
C ALA A 43 -5.47 -13.71 -0.17
N LYS A 44 -4.81 -14.09 -1.27
CA LYS A 44 -5.23 -15.12 -2.21
C LYS A 44 -4.43 -16.40 -1.95
N GLY A 45 -5.12 -17.53 -1.85
CA GLY A 45 -4.50 -18.81 -1.53
C GLY A 45 -4.04 -18.91 -0.08
N ASP A 46 -3.33 -19.98 0.26
CA ASP A 46 -2.73 -20.16 1.58
C ASP A 46 -1.29 -19.64 1.60
N VAL A 47 -1.14 -18.40 2.09
CA VAL A 47 0.14 -17.69 2.14
C VAL A 47 0.99 -18.04 3.38
N PHE A 48 0.48 -18.86 4.31
CA PHE A 48 1.20 -19.15 5.56
C PHE A 48 2.47 -19.98 5.30
N ARG A 49 3.58 -19.53 5.89
CA ARG A 49 4.91 -20.18 5.77
C ARG A 49 5.35 -20.37 4.32
N LYS A 50 4.92 -19.48 3.42
CA LYS A 50 5.28 -19.50 2.00
C LYS A 50 6.40 -18.52 1.70
N GLU A 51 6.97 -18.72 0.52
CA GLU A 51 8.04 -17.91 -0.05
C GLU A 51 7.61 -17.37 -1.42
N ASN A 52 8.31 -16.36 -1.91
CA ASN A 52 8.11 -15.76 -3.23
C ASN A 52 6.67 -15.26 -3.49
N VAL A 53 5.96 -14.85 -2.43
CA VAL A 53 4.56 -14.39 -2.49
C VAL A 53 4.49 -13.04 -3.19
N LEU A 54 3.58 -12.87 -4.15
CA LEU A 54 3.35 -11.58 -4.78
C LEU A 54 2.64 -10.65 -3.79
N CYS A 55 3.26 -9.51 -3.49
CA CYS A 55 2.81 -8.61 -2.43
C CYS A 55 2.57 -7.20 -2.97
N ARG A 56 1.44 -6.60 -2.62
CA ARG A 56 1.16 -5.18 -2.80
C ARG A 56 0.90 -4.52 -1.45
N ILE A 57 1.65 -3.48 -1.13
CA ILE A 57 1.32 -2.58 -0.02
C ILE A 57 0.73 -1.31 -0.61
N HIS A 58 -0.58 -1.12 -0.48
CA HIS A 58 -1.31 0.04 -0.98
C HIS A 58 -1.61 1.01 0.17
N SER A 59 -1.27 2.28 -0.03
CA SER A 59 -1.72 3.35 0.86
C SER A 59 -2.98 3.93 0.26
N GLU A 60 -4.05 4.00 1.04
CA GLU A 60 -5.35 4.51 0.64
C GLU A 60 -5.26 5.84 -0.12
N CYS A 61 -6.06 5.94 -1.17
CA CYS A 61 -6.30 7.15 -1.91
C CYS A 61 -7.76 7.18 -2.36
N MET A 62 -8.67 7.70 -1.54
CA MET A 62 -10.11 7.79 -1.83
C MET A 62 -10.40 8.37 -3.22
N PHE A 63 -9.69 9.44 -3.60
CA PHE A 63 -9.83 10.06 -4.92
C PHE A 63 -9.49 9.10 -6.08
N GLY A 64 -8.42 8.33 -5.97
CA GLY A 64 -8.02 7.40 -7.03
C GLY A 64 -8.79 6.09 -6.97
N ASP A 65 -8.94 5.53 -5.78
CA ASP A 65 -9.41 4.18 -5.54
C ASP A 65 -10.94 4.07 -5.68
N ILE A 66 -11.69 5.11 -5.26
CA ILE A 66 -13.16 5.14 -5.30
C ILE A 66 -13.66 5.97 -6.48
N PHE A 67 -13.14 7.20 -6.63
CA PHE A 67 -13.64 8.14 -7.65
C PHE A 67 -12.91 8.07 -9.00
N GLY A 68 -11.88 7.23 -9.13
CA GLY A 68 -11.15 7.09 -10.39
C GLY A 68 -10.42 8.35 -10.84
N SER A 69 -10.02 9.22 -9.91
CA SER A 69 -9.36 10.49 -10.19
C SER A 69 -8.14 10.32 -11.08
N LYS A 70 -8.11 11.07 -12.19
CA LYS A 70 -6.98 11.10 -13.14
C LYS A 70 -5.82 11.97 -12.70
N LYS A 71 -5.96 12.75 -11.61
CA LYS A 71 -4.88 13.56 -11.03
C LYS A 71 -3.77 12.72 -10.37
N CYS A 72 -4.01 11.42 -10.15
CA CYS A 72 -3.02 10.50 -9.61
C CYS A 72 -3.14 9.13 -10.29
N ASP A 73 -2.19 8.25 -10.02
CA ASP A 73 -2.12 6.89 -10.55
C ASP A 73 -2.55 5.81 -9.54
N CYS A 74 -3.06 6.20 -8.36
CA CYS A 74 -3.32 5.28 -7.25
C CYS A 74 -4.36 4.21 -7.59
N GLY A 75 -5.50 4.61 -8.17
CA GLY A 75 -6.58 3.68 -8.52
C GLY A 75 -6.16 2.69 -9.60
N GLU A 76 -5.44 3.16 -10.62
CA GLU A 76 -4.91 2.34 -11.71
C GLU A 76 -3.84 1.35 -11.19
N GLN A 77 -2.97 1.78 -10.26
CA GLN A 77 -2.05 0.88 -9.57
C GLN A 77 -2.78 -0.18 -8.73
N LEU A 78 -3.85 0.20 -8.00
CA LEU A 78 -4.62 -0.73 -7.19
C LEU A 78 -5.32 -1.79 -8.08
N ALA A 79 -5.95 -1.35 -9.16
CA ALA A 79 -6.59 -2.23 -10.13
C ALA A 79 -5.59 -3.22 -10.75
N LYS A 80 -4.46 -2.71 -11.25
CA LYS A 80 -3.41 -3.54 -11.85
C LYS A 80 -2.79 -4.51 -10.85
N ALA A 81 -2.57 -4.10 -9.59
CA ALA A 81 -2.06 -4.98 -8.55
C ALA A 81 -3.02 -6.14 -8.26
N LYS A 82 -4.33 -5.86 -8.15
CA LYS A 82 -5.36 -6.90 -7.97
C LYS A 82 -5.37 -7.90 -9.14
N GLN A 83 -5.26 -7.43 -10.37
CA GLN A 83 -5.18 -8.29 -11.56
C GLN A 83 -3.92 -9.16 -11.58
N LEU A 84 -2.75 -8.58 -11.28
CA LEU A 84 -1.50 -9.34 -11.21
C LEU A 84 -1.56 -10.42 -10.14
N ILE A 85 -2.10 -10.10 -8.96
CA ILE A 85 -2.30 -11.09 -7.89
C ILE A 85 -3.32 -12.16 -8.29
N ALA A 86 -4.38 -11.81 -9.03
CA ALA A 86 -5.35 -12.79 -9.50
C ALA A 86 -4.73 -13.87 -10.40
N ASN A 87 -3.66 -13.52 -11.13
CA ASN A 87 -2.92 -14.43 -12.00
C ASN A 87 -1.88 -15.29 -11.26
N GLU A 88 -1.73 -15.13 -9.95
CA GLU A 88 -0.79 -15.90 -9.13
C GLU A 88 -1.54 -16.92 -8.27
N GLU A 89 -0.88 -18.02 -7.90
CA GLU A 89 -1.45 -18.95 -6.90
C GLU A 89 -1.48 -18.31 -5.52
N LEU A 90 -0.45 -17.54 -5.18
CA LEU A 90 -0.25 -16.92 -3.86
C LEU A 90 -0.06 -15.41 -4.00
N GLY A 91 -0.87 -14.64 -3.30
CA GLY A 91 -0.64 -13.20 -3.24
C GLY A 91 -1.29 -12.52 -2.06
N ILE A 92 -0.78 -11.35 -1.71
CA ILE A 92 -1.21 -10.58 -0.54
C ILE A 92 -1.28 -9.09 -0.88
N LEU A 93 -2.37 -8.46 -0.50
CA LEU A 93 -2.60 -7.03 -0.66
C LEU A 93 -2.90 -6.41 0.69
N PHE A 94 -2.06 -5.47 1.11
CA PHE A 94 -2.31 -4.59 2.25
C PHE A 94 -3.00 -3.33 1.74
N TYR A 95 -4.06 -2.90 2.42
CA TYR A 95 -4.71 -1.62 2.22
C TYR A 95 -4.62 -0.82 3.53
N LEU A 96 -3.71 0.16 3.54
CA LEU A 96 -3.39 0.95 4.73
C LEU A 96 -4.18 2.26 4.68
N ALA A 97 -4.91 2.56 5.75
CA ALA A 97 -5.68 3.80 5.93
C ALA A 97 -4.77 5.01 6.19
N GLN A 98 -3.84 5.27 5.26
CA GLN A 98 -2.80 6.31 5.33
C GLN A 98 -2.99 7.33 4.20
N GLU A 99 -4.20 7.85 4.10
CA GLU A 99 -4.60 8.82 3.09
C GLU A 99 -3.68 10.07 3.09
N GLY A 100 -3.41 10.58 1.89
CA GLY A 100 -2.61 11.80 1.70
C GLY A 100 -1.13 11.65 2.08
N ARG A 101 -0.61 10.43 2.20
CA ARG A 101 0.70 10.14 2.83
C ARG A 101 0.71 10.37 4.35
N GLY A 102 -0.42 10.09 5.00
CA GLY A 102 -0.58 10.19 6.46
C GLY A 102 -1.13 11.52 6.96
N ILE A 103 -1.27 12.54 6.09
CA ILE A 103 -1.88 13.84 6.47
C ILE A 103 -3.41 13.80 6.48
N GLY A 104 -4.02 12.73 5.96
CA GLY A 104 -5.47 12.55 5.88
C GLY A 104 -6.14 13.29 4.70
N LEU A 105 -7.40 12.96 4.48
CA LEU A 105 -8.18 13.43 3.32
C LEU A 105 -8.35 14.95 3.31
N MET A 106 -8.67 15.56 4.45
CA MET A 106 -8.89 17.01 4.55
C MET A 106 -7.67 17.80 4.09
N ASN A 107 -6.48 17.44 4.58
CA ASN A 107 -5.24 18.14 4.23
C ASN A 107 -4.80 17.86 2.80
N LYS A 108 -5.04 16.65 2.29
CA LYS A 108 -4.85 16.33 0.87
C LYS A 108 -5.71 17.23 -0.02
N THR A 109 -6.97 17.49 0.34
CA THR A 109 -7.84 18.41 -0.40
C THR A 109 -7.29 19.84 -0.39
N LYS A 110 -6.82 20.32 0.77
CA LYS A 110 -6.16 21.64 0.86
C LYS A 110 -4.90 21.71 -0.01
N ALA A 111 -4.09 20.66 -0.02
CA ALA A 111 -2.89 20.60 -0.86
C ALA A 111 -3.24 20.63 -2.36
N TYR A 112 -4.32 19.96 -2.77
CA TYR A 112 -4.81 20.04 -4.15
C TYR A 112 -5.29 21.45 -4.50
N LYS A 113 -5.88 22.18 -3.56
CA LYS A 113 -6.29 23.58 -3.78
C LYS A 113 -5.09 24.50 -4.00
N LEU A 114 -4.00 24.29 -3.26
CA LEU A 114 -2.74 25.00 -3.48
C LEU A 114 -2.10 24.63 -4.84
N GLN A 115 -2.19 23.36 -5.25
CA GLN A 115 -1.69 22.95 -6.57
C GLN A 115 -2.46 23.61 -7.72
N GLU A 116 -3.76 23.87 -7.57
CA GLU A 116 -4.53 24.67 -8.54
C GLU A 116 -4.02 26.12 -8.65
N GLN A 117 -3.27 26.61 -7.66
CA GLN A 117 -2.64 27.92 -7.64
C GLN A 117 -1.18 27.89 -8.14
N GLY A 118 -0.71 26.72 -8.62
CA GLY A 118 0.62 26.56 -9.24
C GLY A 118 1.69 25.92 -8.36
N TYR A 119 1.39 25.60 -7.10
CA TYR A 119 2.31 24.91 -6.21
C TYR A 119 2.54 23.47 -6.66
N ASP A 120 3.76 22.95 -6.53
CA ASP A 120 3.96 21.51 -6.67
C ASP A 120 3.52 20.73 -5.42
N THR A 121 3.54 19.40 -5.50
CA THR A 121 3.08 18.54 -4.38
C THR A 121 3.89 18.69 -3.10
N VAL A 122 5.18 19.00 -3.22
CA VAL A 122 6.10 19.15 -2.09
C VAL A 122 5.95 20.53 -1.48
N GLU A 123 5.86 21.58 -2.30
CA GLU A 123 5.61 22.96 -1.88
C GLU A 123 4.25 23.09 -1.18
N ALA A 124 3.19 22.52 -1.76
CA ALA A 124 1.86 22.54 -1.15
C ALA A 124 1.82 21.86 0.24
N ASN A 125 2.62 20.80 0.44
CA ASN A 125 2.71 20.15 1.74
C ASN A 125 3.51 20.98 2.76
N MET A 126 4.60 21.62 2.31
CA MET A 126 5.38 22.51 3.16
C MET A 126 4.58 23.75 3.58
N GLU A 127 3.82 24.33 2.67
CA GLU A 127 2.92 25.47 2.96
C GLU A 127 1.87 25.12 4.02
N LEU A 128 1.40 23.87 4.03
CA LEU A 128 0.47 23.35 5.03
C LEU A 128 1.15 22.89 6.33
N GLY A 129 2.47 23.02 6.44
CA GLY A 129 3.25 22.66 7.64
C GLY A 129 3.49 21.15 7.82
N TYR A 130 3.33 20.34 6.77
CA TYR A 130 3.50 18.88 6.85
C TYR A 130 4.82 18.41 6.27
N VAL A 131 5.43 17.40 6.90
CA VAL A 131 6.55 16.69 6.31
C VAL A 131 6.09 15.90 5.07
N PRO A 132 6.97 15.66 4.08
CA PRO A 132 6.54 15.15 2.77
C PRO A 132 5.90 13.75 2.78
N ASP A 133 6.19 12.91 3.78
CA ASP A 133 5.71 11.53 3.87
C ASP A 133 5.73 11.04 5.34
N LEU A 134 4.55 10.80 5.93
CA LEU A 134 4.37 10.32 7.31
C LEU A 134 4.02 8.82 7.39
N ARG A 135 4.10 8.09 6.27
CA ARG A 135 3.64 6.71 6.20
C ARG A 135 4.57 5.75 6.92
N ASP A 136 3.97 4.79 7.62
CA ASP A 136 4.67 3.71 8.30
C ASP A 136 4.26 2.34 7.71
N TYR A 137 5.24 1.50 7.40
CA TYR A 137 5.05 0.16 6.84
C TYR A 137 5.54 -0.96 7.77
N SER A 138 5.99 -0.63 8.98
CA SER A 138 6.52 -1.58 9.96
C SER A 138 5.48 -2.65 10.34
N ALA A 139 4.21 -2.28 10.43
CA ALA A 139 3.13 -3.22 10.72
C ALA A 139 2.98 -4.29 9.63
N CYS A 140 3.16 -3.94 8.35
CA CYS A 140 3.18 -4.91 7.26
C CYS A 140 4.33 -5.92 7.44
N ALA A 141 5.50 -5.46 7.92
CA ALA A 141 6.64 -6.34 8.18
C ALA A 141 6.33 -7.34 9.30
N VAL A 142 5.71 -6.88 10.39
CA VAL A 142 5.25 -7.73 11.50
C VAL A 142 4.24 -8.76 11.00
N ILE A 143 3.21 -8.33 10.29
CA ILE A 143 2.16 -9.23 9.78
C ILE A 143 2.77 -10.28 8.82
N LEU A 144 3.63 -9.88 7.89
CA LEU A 144 4.26 -10.81 6.95
C LEU A 144 5.18 -11.82 7.66
N LYS A 145 6.11 -11.34 8.50
CA LYS A 145 7.13 -12.17 9.13
C LYS A 145 6.60 -12.99 10.30
N ASP A 146 5.82 -12.37 11.16
CA ASP A 146 5.48 -12.94 12.46
C ASP A 146 4.12 -13.62 12.47
N TYR A 147 3.14 -13.11 11.73
CA TYR A 147 1.84 -13.76 11.62
C TYR A 147 1.82 -14.78 10.47
N PHE A 148 2.04 -14.33 9.23
CA PHE A 148 2.02 -15.23 8.07
C PHE A 148 3.27 -16.10 7.94
N LYS A 149 4.36 -15.80 8.67
CA LYS A 149 5.64 -16.53 8.59
C LYS A 149 6.24 -16.56 7.18
N ILE A 150 6.05 -15.51 6.39
CA ILE A 150 6.61 -15.37 5.04
C ILE A 150 8.07 -14.92 5.14
N THR A 151 8.95 -15.58 4.39
CA THR A 151 10.40 -15.30 4.37
C THR A 151 10.84 -14.50 3.15
N SER A 152 10.09 -14.55 2.04
CA SER A 152 10.40 -13.78 0.83
C SER A 152 9.15 -13.34 0.06
N ILE A 153 9.24 -12.16 -0.57
CA ILE A 153 8.15 -11.57 -1.37
C ILE A 153 8.66 -10.95 -2.67
N ARG A 154 7.77 -10.90 -3.66
CA ARG A 154 7.87 -10.00 -4.81
C ARG A 154 7.00 -8.77 -4.55
N LEU A 155 7.60 -7.64 -4.24
CA LEU A 155 6.87 -6.43 -3.85
C LEU A 155 6.55 -5.55 -5.06
N LEU A 156 5.26 -5.45 -5.40
CA LEU A 156 4.71 -4.53 -6.41
C LEU A 156 4.74 -3.07 -5.91
N THR A 157 5.83 -2.35 -6.20
CA THR A 157 6.02 -0.95 -5.75
C THR A 157 6.90 -0.13 -6.69
N ASN A 158 6.56 1.15 -6.82
CA ASN A 158 7.43 2.17 -7.41
C ASN A 158 8.18 2.96 -6.33
N ASN A 159 7.79 2.83 -5.06
CA ASN A 159 8.42 3.48 -3.91
C ASN A 159 9.36 2.50 -3.20
N MET A 160 10.67 2.74 -3.29
CA MET A 160 11.71 1.90 -2.68
C MET A 160 11.66 1.92 -1.15
N LYS A 161 11.16 3.01 -0.53
CA LYS A 161 11.05 3.14 0.93
C LYS A 161 10.16 2.07 1.55
N LYS A 162 9.18 1.55 0.81
CA LYS A 162 8.30 0.45 1.28
C LYS A 162 9.06 -0.84 1.61
N SER A 163 10.26 -1.03 1.06
CA SER A 163 11.03 -2.25 1.26
C SER A 163 11.93 -2.23 2.48
N ALA A 164 12.27 -1.06 3.03
CA ALA A 164 13.23 -0.97 4.14
C ALA A 164 12.73 -1.69 5.40
N PRO A 165 11.51 -1.42 5.93
CA PRO A 165 11.03 -2.11 7.13
C PRO A 165 10.88 -3.63 6.95
N LEU A 166 10.58 -4.07 5.73
CA LEU A 166 10.44 -5.49 5.39
C LEU A 166 11.81 -6.20 5.45
N LYS A 167 12.84 -5.58 4.87
CA LYS A 167 14.21 -6.10 4.87
C LYS A 167 14.80 -6.11 6.28
N GLU A 168 14.57 -5.05 7.07
CA GLU A 168 15.00 -4.96 8.48
C GLU A 168 14.38 -6.08 9.33
N LYS A 169 13.14 -6.49 9.04
CA LYS A 169 12.49 -7.65 9.68
C LYS A 169 12.96 -9.01 9.15
N GLY A 170 13.96 -9.03 8.26
CA GLY A 170 14.53 -10.25 7.68
C GLY A 170 13.62 -10.93 6.67
N ILE A 171 12.88 -10.15 5.88
CA ILE A 171 12.15 -10.63 4.69
C ILE A 171 12.99 -10.32 3.45
N SER A 172 13.24 -11.33 2.61
CA SER A 172 13.88 -11.13 1.32
C SER A 172 12.90 -10.46 0.35
N VAL A 173 13.23 -9.27 -0.15
CA VAL A 173 12.34 -8.48 -1.01
C VAL A 173 12.92 -8.32 -2.41
N VAL A 174 12.22 -8.87 -3.40
CA VAL A 174 12.45 -8.58 -4.82
C VAL A 174 11.48 -7.48 -5.24
N LEU A 175 12.00 -6.33 -5.71
CA LEU A 175 11.15 -5.22 -6.14
C LEU A 175 10.63 -5.46 -7.56
N MET A 176 9.32 -5.34 -7.73
CA MET A 176 8.64 -5.36 -9.02
C MET A 176 7.96 -4.00 -9.25
N PRO A 177 8.36 -3.22 -10.26
CA PRO A 177 7.71 -1.95 -10.55
C PRO A 177 6.28 -2.19 -11.06
N ILE A 178 5.38 -1.27 -10.73
CA ILE A 178 4.01 -1.24 -11.23
C ILE A 178 3.85 -0.01 -12.12
N LYS A 179 4.14 -0.19 -13.41
CA LYS A 179 4.05 0.90 -14.38
C LYS A 179 2.62 1.15 -14.79
N ILE A 180 2.22 2.42 -14.76
CA ILE A 180 0.96 2.94 -15.27
C ILE A 180 1.33 4.00 -16.29
N GLU A 181 0.72 3.95 -17.47
CA GLU A 181 0.97 4.95 -18.51
C GLU A 181 0.48 6.33 -18.03
N PRO A 182 1.32 7.38 -18.11
CA PRO A 182 0.91 8.73 -17.77
C PRO A 182 -0.27 9.20 -18.63
N ASN A 183 -1.11 10.04 -18.06
CA ASN A 183 -2.14 10.79 -18.78
C ASN A 183 -1.88 12.30 -18.63
N GLU A 184 -2.62 13.12 -19.40
CA GLU A 184 -2.46 14.58 -19.41
C GLU A 184 -2.62 15.24 -18.03
N HIS A 185 -3.39 14.64 -17.12
CA HIS A 185 -3.67 15.20 -15.80
C HIS A 185 -2.65 14.82 -14.71
N ASN A 186 -1.91 13.71 -14.89
CA ASN A 186 -0.96 13.22 -13.87
C ASN A 186 0.51 13.37 -14.27
N GLN A 187 0.83 13.87 -15.45
CA GLN A 187 2.20 13.98 -15.94
C GLN A 187 3.10 14.80 -15.00
N ALA A 188 2.64 15.98 -14.54
CA ALA A 188 3.38 16.81 -13.59
C ALA A 188 3.56 16.12 -12.22
N TYR A 189 2.53 15.42 -11.75
CA TYR A 189 2.55 14.66 -10.50
C TYR A 189 3.56 13.49 -10.55
N LEU A 190 3.55 12.71 -11.62
CA LEU A 190 4.49 11.60 -11.82
C LEU A 190 5.93 12.11 -11.98
N THR A 191 6.12 13.21 -12.70
CA THR A 191 7.44 13.85 -12.86
C THR A 191 8.00 14.27 -11.50
N THR A 192 7.18 14.90 -10.64
CA THR A 192 7.55 15.30 -9.28
C THR A 192 7.91 14.08 -8.42
N LYS A 193 7.12 13.00 -8.48
CA LYS A 193 7.43 11.76 -7.75
C LYS A 193 8.77 11.15 -8.17
N LYS A 194 9.07 11.15 -9.46
CA LYS A 194 10.35 10.63 -9.98
C LYS A 194 11.52 11.51 -9.51
N ALA A 195 11.42 12.83 -9.70
CA ALA A 195 12.50 13.76 -9.41
C ALA A 195 12.76 13.96 -7.92
N LYS A 196 11.71 14.13 -7.11
CA LYS A 196 11.83 14.55 -5.70
C LYS A 196 11.60 13.42 -4.68
N MET A 197 11.02 12.29 -5.09
CA MET A 197 10.61 11.22 -4.15
C MET A 197 11.25 9.85 -4.43
N GLY A 198 12.14 9.76 -5.42
CA GLY A 198 12.86 8.53 -5.75
C GLY A 198 11.99 7.40 -6.27
N HIS A 199 10.82 7.71 -6.85
CA HIS A 199 9.95 6.70 -7.43
C HIS A 199 10.51 6.21 -8.78
N LYS A 200 10.52 4.88 -8.99
CA LYS A 200 10.78 4.27 -10.30
C LYS A 200 9.46 4.15 -11.06
N ILE A 201 9.20 5.11 -11.96
CA ILE A 201 7.98 5.20 -12.79
C ILE A 201 8.37 4.85 -14.22
#